data_AF-A0A2K3M6C4-F1
#
_entry.id   AF-A0A2K3M6C4-F1
#
_cell.length_a   1.000
_cell.length_b   1.000
_cell.length_c   1.000
_cell.angle_alpha   90.00
_cell.angle_beta   90.00
_cell.angle_gamma   90.00
#
_symmetry.space_group_name_H-M   'P 1'
#
loop_
_entity.id
_entity.type
_entity.pdbx_description
1 polymer ?
#
loop_
_entity_poly.entity_id
_entity_poly.type
_entity_poly.pdbx_seq_one_letter_code
_entity_poly.pdbx_strand_id
1 'polypeptide(L)'
;MDIDQFKPKEYWTMKAKFNGKERRSNKDVTFDARLTHFDSNKLTQFSITSDGEARDIEGKVNSAEFQVISMKKNKVRRNPPTPYITSTLQQDAGNKLNLSASQTMKIAQKLYEGVELSNGVAVGLITYMRTDGFHVGIALVA
;
A
#
# COMPACT_ATOMS: atom_id res chain seq x y z
N MET A 1 -4.54 16.50 -19.17
CA MET A 1 -4.96 15.75 -20.38
C MET A 1 -5.78 14.52 -20.01
N ASP A 2 -5.26 13.58 -19.21
CA ASP A 2 -6.05 12.41 -18.80
C ASP A 2 -7.12 12.71 -17.73
N ILE A 3 -6.81 13.62 -16.79
CA ILE A 3 -7.76 14.02 -15.74
C ILE A 3 -8.93 14.81 -16.33
N ASP A 4 -8.69 15.64 -17.36
CA ASP A 4 -9.72 16.49 -17.98
C ASP A 4 -10.78 15.67 -18.74
N GLN A 5 -10.43 14.46 -19.16
CA GLN A 5 -11.34 13.53 -19.85
C GLN A 5 -12.02 12.56 -18.88
N PHE A 6 -11.67 12.58 -17.59
CA PHE A 6 -12.26 11.69 -16.60
C PHE A 6 -13.73 12.02 -16.38
N LYS A 7 -14.60 11.08 -16.76
CA LYS A 7 -16.03 11.15 -16.48
C LYS A 7 -16.34 10.24 -15.28
N PRO A 8 -16.58 10.78 -14.08
CA PRO A 8 -16.91 9.96 -12.92
C PRO A 8 -18.19 9.18 -13.19
N LYS A 9 -18.18 7.90 -12.81
CA LYS A 9 -19.36 7.02 -12.87
C LYS A 9 -19.60 6.49 -11.47
N GLU A 10 -20.83 6.62 -11.02
CA GLU A 10 -21.26 6.07 -9.74
C GLU A 10 -21.39 4.54 -9.85
N TYR A 11 -21.01 3.86 -8.78
CA TYR A 11 -21.18 2.42 -8.65
C TYR A 11 -21.22 2.04 -7.17
N TRP A 12 -21.87 0.92 -6.90
CA TRP A 12 -22.01 0.41 -5.54
C TRP A 12 -21.13 -0.83 -5.35
N THR A 13 -20.65 -0.99 -4.12
CA THR A 13 -19.98 -2.23 -3.68
C THR A 13 -20.58 -2.66 -2.36
N MET A 14 -20.78 -3.97 -2.21
CA MET A 14 -21.38 -4.51 -1.00
C MET A 14 -20.28 -5.02 -0.07
N LYS A 15 -20.25 -4.49 1.15
CA LYS A 15 -19.44 -5.01 2.25
C LYS A 15 -20.38 -5.64 3.28
N ALA A 16 -20.06 -6.84 3.71
CA ALA A 16 -20.78 -7.54 4.75
C ALA A 16 -19.83 -7.90 5.88
N LYS A 17 -20.33 -7.79 7.11
CA LYS A 17 -19.59 -8.14 8.32
C LYS A 17 -20.08 -9.49 8.80
N PHE A 18 -19.19 -10.47 8.77
CA PHE A 18 -19.50 -11.85 9.16
C PHE A 18 -19.00 -12.12 10.57
N ASN A 19 -19.86 -12.73 11.37
CA ASN A 19 -19.51 -13.31 12.66
C ASN A 19 -19.47 -14.82 12.49
N GLY A 20 -18.43 -15.47 13.00
CA GLY A 20 -18.31 -16.91 12.97
C GLY A 20 -17.36 -17.41 14.03
N LYS A 21 -17.21 -18.73 14.10
CA LYS A 21 -16.22 -19.37 14.97
C LYS A 21 -15.09 -19.94 14.16
N GLU A 22 -13.85 -19.63 14.56
CA GLU A 22 -12.69 -20.28 13.96
C GLU A 22 -12.66 -21.75 14.39
N ARG A 23 -12.83 -22.67 13.43
CA ARG A 23 -12.91 -24.12 13.69
C ARG A 23 -11.74 -24.69 14.50
N ARG A 24 -10.54 -24.10 14.42
CA ARG A 24 -9.34 -24.62 15.09
C ARG A 24 -9.17 -24.15 16.53
N SER A 25 -9.62 -22.94 16.83
CA SER A 25 -9.39 -22.27 18.13
C SER A 25 -10.68 -22.13 18.94
N ASN A 26 -11.84 -22.45 18.35
CA ASN A 26 -13.17 -22.21 18.88
C ASN A 26 -13.39 -20.75 19.34
N LYS A 27 -12.63 -19.82 18.74
CA LYS A 27 -12.66 -18.40 19.06
C LYS A 27 -13.68 -17.71 18.16
N ASP A 28 -14.43 -16.79 18.73
CA ASP A 28 -15.28 -15.90 17.95
C ASP A 28 -14.41 -15.00 17.08
N VAL A 29 -14.73 -14.95 15.79
CA VAL A 29 -14.04 -14.14 14.80
C VAL A 29 -15.07 -13.33 14.05
N THR A 30 -14.78 -12.05 13.93
CA THR A 30 -15.51 -11.15 13.05
C THR A 30 -14.59 -10.71 11.93
N PHE A 31 -15.08 -10.76 10.70
CA PHE A 31 -14.32 -10.32 9.53
C PHE A 31 -15.24 -9.67 8.50
N ASP A 32 -14.67 -8.73 7.75
CA ASP A 32 -15.37 -8.11 6.64
C ASP A 32 -15.14 -8.92 5.37
N ALA A 33 -16.18 -9.06 4.55
CA ALA A 33 -16.09 -9.59 3.21
C ALA A 33 -16.80 -8.68 2.22
N ARG A 34 -16.47 -8.84 0.94
CA ARG A 34 -17.12 -8.13 -0.16
C ARG A 34 -17.85 -9.12 -1.05
N LEU A 35 -19.01 -8.71 -1.57
CA LEU A 35 -19.71 -9.50 -2.57
C LEU A 35 -18.89 -9.49 -3.88
N THR A 36 -18.53 -10.67 -4.36
CA THR A 36 -17.72 -10.84 -5.58
C THR A 36 -18.51 -11.45 -6.73
N HIS A 37 -19.58 -12.20 -6.42
CA HIS A 37 -20.43 -12.85 -7.40
C HIS A 37 -21.89 -12.72 -6.94
N PHE A 38 -22.79 -12.52 -7.90
CA PHE A 38 -24.23 -12.44 -7.67
C PHE A 38 -24.96 -13.01 -8.89
N ASP A 39 -25.97 -13.86 -8.68
CA ASP A 39 -26.71 -14.56 -9.75
C ASP A 39 -25.79 -15.20 -10.81
N SER A 40 -24.75 -15.92 -10.36
CA SER A 40 -23.71 -16.55 -11.19
C SER A 40 -22.81 -15.60 -12.00
N ASN A 41 -23.00 -14.29 -11.87
CA ASN A 41 -22.18 -13.29 -12.53
C ASN A 41 -21.10 -12.76 -11.59
N LYS A 42 -19.88 -12.62 -12.11
CA LYS A 42 -18.79 -11.97 -11.38
C LYS A 42 -19.02 -10.47 -11.38
N LEU A 43 -19.04 -9.88 -10.18
CA LEU A 43 -19.15 -8.44 -10.01
C LEU A 43 -17.76 -7.80 -10.17
N THR A 44 -17.69 -6.79 -11.02
CA THR A 44 -16.54 -5.92 -11.25
C THR A 44 -16.89 -4.48 -10.91
N GLN A 45 -15.95 -3.57 -11.10
CA GLN A 45 -16.24 -2.14 -11.06
C GLN A 45 -17.34 -1.83 -12.08
N PHE A 46 -18.38 -1.10 -11.66
CA PHE A 46 -19.58 -0.78 -12.45
C PHE A 46 -20.54 -1.95 -12.76
N SER A 47 -20.48 -3.07 -12.04
CA SER A 47 -21.53 -4.09 -12.18
C SER A 47 -22.85 -3.68 -11.53
N ILE A 48 -22.81 -2.86 -10.47
CA ILE A 48 -24.00 -2.31 -9.80
C ILE A 48 -23.94 -0.80 -10.01
N THR A 49 -24.86 -0.27 -10.80
CA THR A 49 -24.83 1.15 -11.23
C THR A 49 -26.07 1.93 -10.83
N SER A 50 -26.97 1.31 -10.05
CA SER A 50 -28.17 1.96 -9.52
C SER A 50 -28.34 1.65 -8.04
N ASP A 51 -28.79 2.64 -7.27
CA ASP A 51 -29.17 2.49 -5.86
C ASP A 51 -30.28 1.46 -5.66
N GLY A 52 -31.25 1.41 -6.59
CA GLY A 52 -32.34 0.42 -6.54
C GLY A 52 -31.82 -1.01 -6.65
N GLU A 53 -30.93 -1.25 -7.63
CA GLU A 53 -30.27 -2.55 -7.80
C GLU A 53 -29.43 -2.92 -6.57
N ALA A 54 -28.72 -1.94 -5.99
CA ALA A 54 -27.93 -2.16 -4.78
C ALA A 54 -28.82 -2.60 -3.60
N ARG A 55 -29.96 -1.92 -3.37
CA ARG A 55 -30.91 -2.27 -2.30
C ARG A 55 -31.57 -3.63 -2.51
N ASP A 56 -31.91 -3.98 -3.75
CA ASP A 56 -32.49 -5.28 -4.08
C ASP A 56 -31.50 -6.42 -3.78
N ILE A 57 -30.22 -6.23 -4.14
CA ILE A 57 -29.14 -7.16 -3.82
C ILE A 57 -28.93 -7.23 -2.30
N GLU A 58 -28.98 -6.08 -1.60
CA GLU A 58 -28.85 -6.03 -0.14
C GLU A 58 -29.90 -6.90 0.56
N GLY A 59 -31.16 -6.77 0.17
CA GLY A 59 -32.26 -7.54 0.75
C GLY A 59 -32.07 -9.05 0.56
N LYS A 60 -31.64 -9.47 -0.64
CA LYS A 60 -31.34 -10.88 -0.95
C LYS A 60 -30.16 -11.42 -0.14
N VAL A 61 -29.08 -10.63 -0.02
CA VAL A 61 -27.87 -11.00 0.72
C VAL A 61 -28.15 -11.11 2.22
N ASN A 62 -28.91 -10.19 2.80
CA ASN A 62 -29.25 -10.22 4.23
C ASN A 62 -30.15 -11.40 4.62
N SER A 63 -30.94 -11.90 3.68
CA SER A 63 -31.83 -13.05 3.89
C SER A 63 -31.15 -14.39 3.60
N ALA A 64 -29.91 -14.39 3.11
CA ALA A 64 -29.20 -15.58 2.69
C ALA A 64 -28.36 -16.16 3.83
N GLU A 65 -28.22 -17.49 3.84
CA GLU A 65 -27.24 -18.18 4.67
C GLU A 65 -25.91 -18.32 3.92
N PHE A 66 -24.80 -18.10 4.63
CA PHE A 66 -23.46 -18.16 4.06
C PHE A 66 -22.67 -19.33 4.64
N GLN A 67 -21.92 -19.99 3.76
CA GLN A 67 -20.96 -21.02 4.14
C GLN A 67 -19.58 -20.73 3.54
N VAL A 68 -18.53 -21.11 4.27
CA VAL A 68 -17.15 -21.00 3.79
C VAL A 68 -16.86 -22.15 2.82
N ILE A 69 -16.72 -21.83 1.53
CA ILE A 69 -16.46 -22.83 0.47
C ILE A 69 -14.97 -23.17 0.38
N SER A 70 -14.07 -22.21 0.63
CA SER A 70 -12.62 -22.45 0.60
C SER A 70 -11.86 -21.49 1.52
N MET A 71 -10.69 -21.93 2.00
CA MET A 71 -9.78 -21.12 2.81
C MET A 71 -8.33 -21.41 2.38
N LYS A 72 -7.57 -20.37 2.04
CA LYS A 72 -6.16 -20.47 1.65
C LYS A 72 -5.29 -19.64 2.59
N LYS A 73 -4.27 -20.25 3.18
CA LYS A 73 -3.28 -19.57 4.02
C LYS A 73 -1.91 -19.62 3.37
N ASN A 74 -1.40 -18.47 2.96
CA ASN A 74 -0.09 -18.35 2.33
C ASN A 74 0.89 -17.63 3.28
N LYS A 75 2.14 -18.08 3.29
CA LYS A 75 3.24 -17.33 3.93
C LYS A 75 3.78 -16.34 2.90
N VAL A 76 3.75 -15.05 3.20
CA VAL A 76 4.36 -14.00 2.37
C VAL A 76 5.67 -13.60 3.01
N ARG A 77 6.78 -13.66 2.25
CA ARG A 77 8.06 -13.06 2.63
C ARG A 77 8.16 -11.68 2.01
N ARG A 78 8.50 -10.67 2.81
CA ARG A 78 8.81 -9.32 2.34
C ARG A 78 10.31 -9.11 2.46
N ASN A 79 10.98 -8.92 1.33
CA ASN A 79 12.40 -8.57 1.32
C ASN A 79 12.58 -7.13 1.82
N PRO A 80 13.73 -6.80 2.43
CA PRO A 80 14.04 -5.42 2.78
C PRO A 80 14.09 -4.54 1.52
N PRO A 81 13.81 -3.24 1.64
CA PRO A 81 14.01 -2.32 0.54
C PRO A 81 15.50 -2.30 0.13
N THR A 82 15.74 -2.04 -1.15
CA THR A 82 17.10 -1.83 -1.65
C THR A 82 17.71 -0.57 -1.03
N PRO A 83 19.04 -0.45 -1.00
CA PRO A 83 19.73 0.80 -0.70
C PRO A 83 19.19 1.96 -1.55
N TYR A 84 19.33 3.20 -1.08
CA TYR A 84 18.85 4.34 -1.85
C TYR A 84 19.76 4.65 -3.04
N ILE A 85 19.12 4.83 -4.21
CA ILE A 85 19.64 5.61 -5.33
C ILE A 85 19.00 7.00 -5.36
N THR A 86 19.50 7.90 -6.20
CA THR A 86 19.05 9.30 -6.29
C THR A 86 17.53 9.43 -6.36
N SER A 87 16.90 8.68 -7.27
CA SER A 87 15.44 8.75 -7.50
C SER A 87 14.65 8.24 -6.30
N THR A 88 15.04 7.09 -5.72
CA THR A 88 14.36 6.51 -4.57
C THR A 88 14.53 7.36 -3.30
N LEU A 89 15.69 8.00 -3.12
CA LEU A 89 15.92 8.93 -2.02
C LEU A 89 15.01 10.15 -2.13
N GLN A 90 14.91 10.74 -3.33
CA GLN A 90 14.06 11.91 -3.58
C GLN A 90 12.58 11.58 -3.42
N GLN A 91 12.13 10.43 -3.94
CA GLN A 91 10.74 9.98 -3.80
C GLN A 91 10.38 9.74 -2.32
N ASP A 92 11.21 9.02 -1.57
CA ASP A 92 10.95 8.76 -0.15
C ASP A 92 11.03 10.03 0.70
N ALA A 93 11.97 10.93 0.42
CA ALA A 93 12.05 12.23 1.12
C ALA A 93 10.82 13.10 0.84
N GLY A 94 10.29 13.09 -0.39
CA GLY A 94 9.03 13.75 -0.72
C GLY A 94 7.84 13.13 0.02
N ASN A 95 7.73 11.81 -0.01
CA ASN A 95 6.60 11.09 0.60
C ASN A 95 6.59 11.11 2.13
N LYS A 96 7.77 11.04 2.77
CA LYS A 96 7.90 10.88 4.23
C LYS A 96 8.21 12.19 4.95
N LEU A 97 8.99 13.07 4.31
CA LEU A 97 9.50 14.30 4.92
C LEU A 97 8.97 15.58 4.24
N ASN A 98 8.13 15.45 3.21
CA ASN A 98 7.60 16.56 2.42
C ASN A 98 8.69 17.48 1.82
N LEU A 99 9.87 16.92 1.53
CA LEU A 99 10.97 17.66 0.92
C LEU A 99 10.85 17.65 -0.60
N SER A 100 11.01 18.81 -1.23
CA SER A 100 11.20 18.88 -2.68
C SER A 100 12.51 18.20 -3.08
N ALA A 101 12.60 17.71 -4.33
CA ALA A 101 13.83 17.11 -4.84
C ALA A 101 15.07 18.03 -4.67
N SER A 102 14.90 19.34 -4.88
CA SER A 102 15.98 20.32 -4.70
C SER A 102 16.44 20.43 -3.24
N GLN A 103 15.50 20.49 -2.28
CA GLN A 103 15.83 20.52 -0.85
C GLN A 103 16.53 19.23 -0.41
N THR A 104 16.03 18.07 -0.83
CA THR A 104 16.64 16.77 -0.56
C THR A 104 18.09 16.73 -1.03
N MET A 105 18.35 17.17 -2.26
CA MET A 105 19.71 17.16 -2.81
C MET A 105 20.63 18.18 -2.12
N LYS A 106 20.12 19.35 -1.72
CA LYS A 106 20.91 20.34 -0.96
C LYS A 106 21.33 19.81 0.41
N ILE A 107 20.43 19.10 1.10
CA ILE A 107 20.72 18.46 2.39
C ILE A 107 21.72 17.32 2.19
N ALA A 108 21.48 16.45 1.21
CA ALA A 108 22.38 15.34 0.92
C ALA A 108 23.79 15.82 0.53
N GLN A 109 23.93 16.91 -0.23
CA GLN A 109 25.22 17.52 -0.54
C GLN A 109 25.98 17.90 0.75
N LYS A 110 25.31 18.58 1.69
CA LYS A 110 25.92 18.94 2.98
C LYS A 110 26.34 17.71 3.79
N LEU A 111 25.50 16.67 3.81
CA LEU A 111 25.82 15.43 4.51
C LEU A 111 27.02 14.69 3.88
N TYR A 112 27.18 14.79 2.55
CA TYR A 112 28.31 14.21 1.82
C TYR A 112 29.60 15.00 2.07
N GLU A 113 29.55 16.33 1.94
CA GLU A 113 30.71 17.22 2.14
C GLU A 113 31.17 17.27 3.60
N GLY A 114 30.23 17.10 4.52
CA GLY A 114 30.47 17.02 5.94
C GLY A 114 29.63 18.01 6.73
N VAL A 115 29.21 17.57 7.91
CA VAL A 115 28.55 18.42 8.91
C VAL A 115 29.41 18.45 10.16
N GLU A 116 29.51 19.62 10.78
CA GLU A 116 30.25 19.79 12.03
C GLU A 116 29.51 19.04 13.16
N LEU A 117 30.18 18.06 13.73
CA LEU A 117 29.67 17.29 14.86
C LEU A 117 30.04 17.99 16.18
N SER A 118 29.42 17.56 17.28
CA SER A 118 29.63 18.16 18.62
C SER A 118 31.09 18.11 19.12
N ASN A 119 31.94 17.29 18.50
CA ASN A 119 33.37 17.22 18.77
C ASN A 119 34.20 18.23 17.95
N GLY A 120 33.57 19.13 17.19
CA GLY A 120 34.22 20.15 16.36
C GLY A 120 34.84 19.60 15.06
N VAL A 121 34.62 18.32 14.74
CA VAL A 121 35.15 17.70 13.52
C VAL A 121 34.03 17.59 12.49
N ALA A 122 34.27 18.12 11.29
CA ALA A 122 33.39 17.91 10.15
C ALA A 122 33.58 16.49 9.58
N VAL A 123 32.49 15.72 9.50
CA VAL A 123 32.51 14.34 8.98
C VAL A 123 31.42 14.16 7.92
N GLY A 124 31.78 13.53 6.80
CA GLY A 124 30.83 13.08 5.78
C GLY A 124 29.99 11.91 6.31
N LEU A 125 28.67 12.10 6.36
CA LEU A 125 27.73 11.13 6.95
C LEU A 125 27.10 10.18 5.93
N ILE A 126 27.23 10.46 4.64
CA ILE A 126 26.68 9.63 3.57
C ILE A 126 27.68 9.47 2.41
N THR A 127 27.46 8.47 1.56
CA THR A 127 28.15 8.33 0.28
C THR A 127 27.59 9.28 -0.78
N TYR A 128 28.24 9.35 -1.94
CA TYR A 128 27.81 10.19 -3.05
C TYR A 128 26.34 9.92 -3.43
N MET A 129 25.50 10.94 -3.28
CA MET A 129 24.04 10.86 -3.39
C MET A 129 23.51 10.89 -4.83
N ARG A 130 24.35 11.26 -5.81
CA ARG A 130 23.98 11.23 -7.25
C ARG A 130 24.44 9.92 -7.86
N THR A 131 23.81 8.84 -7.43
CA THR A 131 24.05 7.47 -7.91
C THR A 131 22.78 6.87 -8.52
N ASP A 132 22.94 6.06 -9.55
CA ASP A 132 21.94 5.22 -10.21
C ASP A 132 22.06 3.74 -9.82
N GLY A 133 23.13 3.35 -9.12
CA GLY A 133 23.40 1.98 -8.70
C GLY A 133 23.05 1.71 -7.24
N PHE A 134 22.44 0.55 -6.99
CA PHE A 134 22.20 0.00 -5.64
C PHE A 134 23.45 -0.60 -4.98
N HIS A 135 24.62 -0.44 -5.62
CA HIS A 135 25.88 -1.02 -5.15
C HIS A 135 26.31 -0.36 -3.84
N VAL A 136 26.44 -1.18 -2.82
CA VAL A 136 26.98 -0.79 -1.52
C VAL A 136 28.33 -1.48 -1.39
N GLY A 137 29.37 -0.73 -1.01
CA GLY A 137 30.69 -1.30 -0.77
C GLY A 137 30.62 -2.38 0.33
N ILE A 138 31.45 -3.41 0.23
CA ILE A 138 31.41 -4.57 1.14
C ILE A 138 31.50 -4.15 2.63
N ALA A 139 32.23 -3.07 2.94
CA ALA A 139 32.36 -2.55 4.30
C ALA A 139 31.09 -1.87 4.88
N LEU A 140 30.07 -1.64 4.05
CA LEU A 140 28.80 -0.99 4.43
C LEU A 140 27.64 -2.01 4.53
N VAL A 141 27.90 -3.30 4.28
CA VAL A 141 26.92 -4.38 4.45
C VAL A 141 27.20 -5.06 5.78
N ALA A 142 26.31 -4.87 6.75
CA ALA A 142 26.33 -5.53 8.06
C ALA A 142 25.45 -6.79 8.07
#